data_AF-A0A0M2CXC9-F1
#
_entry.id   AF-A0A0M2CXC9-F1
#
_cell.length_a   1.000
_cell.length_b   1.000
_cell.length_c   1.000
_cell.angle_alpha   90.00
_cell.angle_beta   90.00
_cell.angle_gamma   90.00
#
_symmetry.space_group_name_H-M   'P 1'
#
loop_
_entity.id
_entity.type
_entity.pdbx_description
1 polymer ?
#
loop_
_entity_poly.entity_id
_entity_poly.type
_entity_poly.pdbx_seq_one_letter_code
_entity_poly.pdbx_strand_id
1 'polypeptide(L)' 'MPIVTINMVAGRDRAVVQDCLREVARTVSRTLDAPLSSVRVLVNEVDPELWTVGTTLKSDERPSAPAS' A
#
# COMPACT_ATOMS: atom_id res chain seq x y z
N MET A 1 14.14 -9.82 12.02
CA MET A 1 12.72 -9.48 12.30
C MET A 1 12.31 -8.29 11.44
N PRO A 2 11.93 -8.51 10.17
CA PRO A 2 11.56 -7.43 9.27
C PRO A 2 10.17 -6.85 9.58
N ILE A 3 10.04 -5.53 9.47
CA ILE A 3 8.76 -4.82 9.57
C ILE A 3 8.61 -3.96 8.32
N VAL A 4 7.47 -4.06 7.64
CA VAL A 4 7.12 -3.24 6.48
C VAL A 4 5.81 -2.52 6.76
N THR A 5 5.82 -1.20 6.54
CA THR A 5 4.61 -0.37 6.59
C THR A 5 4.32 0.16 5.21
N ILE A 6 3.14 -0.16 4.68
CA ILE A 6 2.64 0.37 3.42
C ILE A 6 1.74 1.56 3.76
N ASN A 7 2.12 2.77 3.34
CA ASN A 7 1.23 3.92 3.38
C ASN A 7 0.65 4.11 1.98
N MET A 8 -0.67 4.11 1.87
CA MET A 8 -1.34 4.24 0.59
C MET A 8 -2.65 5.00 0.74
N VAL A 9 -3.13 5.55 -0.36
CA VAL A 9 -4.43 6.20 -0.40
C VAL A 9 -5.53 5.15 -0.35
N ALA A 10 -6.56 5.41 0.44
CA ALA A 10 -7.74 4.55 0.59
C ALA A 10 -8.51 4.39 -0.74
N GLY A 11 -9.37 3.38 -0.80
CA GLY A 11 -10.30 3.15 -1.92
C GLY A 11 -10.02 1.91 -2.76
N ARG A 12 -9.11 1.03 -2.32
CA ARG A 12 -8.96 -0.32 -2.89
C ARG A 12 -9.86 -1.31 -2.16
N ASP A 13 -10.29 -2.35 -2.87
CA ASP A 13 -10.99 -3.46 -2.25
C ASP A 13 -10.13 -4.14 -1.17
N ARG A 14 -10.76 -4.46 -0.04
CA ARG A 14 -10.07 -5.07 1.09
C ARG A 14 -9.37 -6.38 0.73
N ALA A 15 -9.95 -7.19 -0.16
CA ALA A 15 -9.33 -8.43 -0.63
C ALA A 15 -8.01 -8.17 -1.36
N VAL A 16 -7.97 -7.14 -2.22
CA VAL A 16 -6.77 -6.73 -2.95
C VAL A 16 -5.67 -6.26 -2.00
N VAL A 17 -6.02 -5.49 -0.98
CA VAL A 17 -5.07 -5.05 0.05
C VAL A 17 -4.52 -6.24 0.85
N GLN A 18 -5.38 -7.19 1.24
CA GLN A 18 -4.94 -8.40 1.94
C GLN A 18 -3.99 -9.25 1.10
N ASP A 19 -4.25 -9.41 -0.19
CA ASP A 19 -3.37 -10.14 -1.10
C ASP A 19 -2.02 -9.44 -1.25
N CYS A 20 -2.01 -8.11 -1.38
CA CYS A 20 -0.78 -7.32 -1.37
C CYS A 20 0.06 -7.57 -0.11
N LEU A 21 -0.56 -7.53 1.08
CA LEU A 21 0.14 -7.80 2.35
C LEU A 21 0.79 -9.19 2.39
N ARG A 22 0.08 -10.21 1.89
CA ARG A 22 0.61 -11.60 1.83
C ARG A 22 1.81 -11.69 0.88
N GLU A 23 1.71 -11.09 -0.30
CA GLU A 23 2.78 -11.15 -1.30
C GLU A 23 4.03 -10.35 -0.89
N VAL A 24 3.85 -9.21 -0.22
CA VAL A 24 4.95 -8.46 0.39
C VAL A 24 5.64 -9.29 1.46
N ALA A 25 4.89 -9.95 2.36
CA ALA A 25 5.47 -10.79 3.40
C ALA A 25 6.29 -11.95 2.82
N ARG A 26 5.76 -12.64 1.79
CA ARG A 26 6.46 -13.72 1.06
C ARG A 26 7.73 -13.21 0.38
N THR A 27 7.66 -12.04 -0.26
CA THR A 27 8.80 -11.44 -0.93
C THR A 27 9.91 -11.12 0.06
N VAL A 28 9.59 -10.42 1.15
CA VAL A 28 10.54 -10.06 2.21
C VAL A 28 11.18 -11.29 2.84
N SER A 29 10.38 -12.31 3.16
CA SER A 29 10.89 -13.58 3.71
C SER A 29 11.90 -14.22 2.77
N ARG A 30 11.57 -14.34 1.47
CA ARG A 30 12.41 -14.98 0.46
C ARG A 30 13.68 -14.19 0.14
N THR A 31 13.62 -12.85 0.09
CA THR A 31 14.77 -12.02 -0.34
C THR A 31 15.73 -11.70 0.79
N LEU A 32 15.25 -11.62 2.03
CA LEU A 32 16.08 -11.35 3.21
C LEU A 32 16.41 -12.62 4.01
N ASP A 33 16.04 -13.80 3.51
CA ASP A 33 16.21 -15.10 4.16
C ASP A 33 15.72 -15.09 5.62
N ALA A 34 14.55 -14.48 5.85
CA ALA A 34 13.93 -14.38 7.16
C ALA A 34 12.76 -15.37 7.27
N PRO A 35 12.56 -16.04 8.42
CA PRO A 35 11.39 -16.88 8.63
C PRO A 35 10.10 -16.08 8.41
N LEU A 36 9.17 -16.60 7.61
CA LEU A 36 7.93 -15.89 7.25
C LEU A 36 7.11 -15.48 8.48
N SER A 37 7.08 -16.32 9.52
CA SER A 37 6.42 -16.03 10.80
C SER A 37 7.01 -14.84 11.56
N SER A 38 8.24 -14.42 11.22
CA SER A 38 8.92 -13.27 11.84
C SER A 38 8.66 -11.94 11.11
N VAL A 39 8.09 -11.98 9.90
CA VAL A 39 7.81 -10.82 9.06
C VAL A 39 6.48 -10.20 9.44
N ARG A 40 6.46 -8.88 9.66
CA ARG A 40 5.23 -8.13 9.92
C ARG A 40 5.02 -7.12 8.81
N VAL A 41 3.82 -7.13 8.21
CA VAL A 41 3.41 -6.16 7.20
C VAL A 41 2.14 -5.49 7.67
N LEU A 42 2.14 -4.16 7.71
CA LEU A 42 1.00 -3.33 8.11
C LEU A 42 0.66 -2.37 6.98
N VAL A 43 -0.60 -1.97 6.88
CA VAL A 43 -1.06 -0.94 5.95
C VAL A 43 -1.71 0.20 6.72
N ASN A 44 -1.35 1.42 6.34
CA ASN A 44 -2.04 2.65 6.71
C ASN A 44 -2.72 3.19 5.46
N GLU A 45 -4.06 3.18 5.47
CA GLU A 45 -4.85 3.83 4.44
C GLU A 45 -5.07 5.29 4.83
N VAL A 46 -4.66 6.19 3.95
CA VAL A 46 -4.80 7.64 4.12
C VAL A 46 -5.98 8.11 3.29
N ASP A 47 -6.81 8.97 3.88
CA ASP A 47 -7.89 9.63 3.16
C ASP A 47 -7.33 10.35 1.91
N PRO A 48 -7.94 10.20 0.72
CA PRO A 48 -7.52 10.91 -0.49
C PRO A 48 -7.39 12.43 -0.32
N GLU A 49 -8.21 13.05 0.54
CA GLU A 49 -8.17 14.49 0.85
C GLU A 49 -6.97 14.88 1.72
N LEU A 50 -6.32 13.90 2.37
CA LEU A 50 -5.17 14.09 3.25
C LEU A 50 -3.86 13.58 2.61
N TRP A 51 -3.86 13.36 1.29
CA TRP A 51 -2.68 12.96 0.53
C TRP A 51 -2.27 14.05 -0.44
N THR A 52 -1.03 14.55 -0.32
CA THR A 52 -0.46 15.57 -1.21
C THR A 52 0.81 15.09 -1.90
N VAL A 53 1.02 15.53 -3.13
CA VAL A 53 2.31 15.47 -3.82
C VAL A 53 2.75 16.90 -4.11
N GLY A 54 3.78 17.37 -3.39
CA GLY A 54 4.11 18.79 -3.38
C GLY A 54 2.98 19.59 -2.71
N THR A 55 2.39 20.53 -3.44
CA THR A 55 1.24 21.34 -2.99
C THR A 55 -0.09 20.88 -3.58
N THR A 56 -0.09 19.83 -4.40
CA THR A 56 -1.29 19.33 -5.07
C THR A 56 -1.88 18.20 -4.24
N LEU A 57 -3.11 18.37 -3.76
CA LEU A 57 -3.83 17.29 -3.11
C LEU A 57 -4.25 16.28 -4.17
N LYS A 58 -4.29 15.00 -3.79
CA LYS A 58 -4.80 13.97 -4.68
C LYS A 58 -6.29 14.15 -4.97
N SER A 59 -7.03 14.79 -4.07
CA SER A 59 -8.40 15.24 -4.31
C SER A 59 -8.53 16.31 -5.40
N ASP A 60 -7.46 17.06 -5.69
CA ASP A 60 -7.46 18.10 -6.75
C ASP A 60 -7.33 17.49 -8.15
N GLU A 61 -6.79 16.27 -8.24
CA GLU A 61 -6.71 15.52 -9.50
C GLU A 61 -8.12 15.16 -9.95
N ARG A 62 -8.66 15.90 -10.94
CA ARG A 62 -9.90 15.49 -11.63
C ARG A 62 -9.73 14.05 -12.11
N PRO A 63 -10.71 13.16 -11.89
CA PRO A 63 -10.63 11.81 -12.42
C PRO A 63 -10.41 11.91 -13.93
N SER A 64 -9.24 11.48 -14.39
CA SER A 64 -8.94 11.36 -15.81
C SER A 64 -10.05 10.52 -16.42
N ALA A 65 -10.80 11.08 -17.37
CA ALA A 65 -11.68 10.29 -18.21
C ALA A 65 -10.86 9.13 -18.81
N PRO A 66 -11.42 7.92 -18.89
CA PRO A 66 -10.69 6.79 -19.46
C PRO A 66 -10.33 7.15 -20.91
N ALA A 67 -9.04 6.98 -21.23
CA ALA A 67 -8.57 7.12 -22.61
C ALA A 67 -9.37 6.16 -23.50
N SER A 68 -9.99 6.72 -24.54
CA SER A 68 -10.83 6.00 -25.51
C SER A 68 -10.02 5.04 -26.37
#